data_AF-A0A672K6J9-F1
#
_entry.id   AF-A0A672K6J9-F1
#
_cell.length_a   1.000
_cell.length_b   1.000
_cell.length_c   1.000
_cell.angle_alpha   90.00
_cell.angle_beta   90.00
_cell.angle_gamma   90.00
#
_symmetry.space_group_name_H-M   'P 1'
#
loop_
_entity.id
_entity.type
_entity.pdbx_description
1 polymer ?
#
loop_
_entity_poly.entity_id
_entity_poly.type
_entity_poly.pdbx_seq_one_letter_code
_entity_poly.pdbx_strand_id
1 'polypeptide(L)'
;RFAGEIISDGEANVREYDSYMFNLDNKVGEVYCIDAQFYGNVSRFMNHLCEPNLFPVRVFTKHQDMRFPRIALYASKAIQAGDELGFDYGDPYWQIKKKYFRCQCGSAKCRYSETILGQNHADSSVQALGDQTVAQVEHIQSANTAIAITQP
;
A
#
# COMPACT_ATOMS: atom_id res chain seq x y z
N ARG A 1 4.56 3.51 14.86
CA ARG A 1 3.11 3.45 14.54
C ARG A 1 2.86 4.25 13.27
N PHE A 2 2.10 3.70 12.33
CA PHE A 2 1.48 4.48 11.26
C PHE A 2 0.18 5.12 11.75
N ALA A 3 0.04 6.44 11.58
CA ALA A 3 -1.11 7.18 12.11
C ALA A 3 -1.65 8.17 11.08
N GLY A 4 -2.98 8.27 11.04
CA GLY A 4 -3.72 9.25 10.27
C GLY A 4 -5.23 9.17 10.53
N GLU A 5 -6.01 9.74 9.63
CA GLU A 5 -7.48 9.67 9.62
C GLU A 5 -7.93 8.25 9.27
N ILE A 6 -8.93 7.69 9.96
CA ILE A 6 -9.52 6.40 9.58
C ILE A 6 -10.74 6.67 8.72
N ILE A 7 -10.76 6.11 7.52
CA ILE A 7 -11.84 6.27 6.54
C ILE A 7 -12.32 4.90 6.04
N SER A 8 -13.58 4.82 5.63
CA SER A 8 -14.13 3.63 4.96
C SER A 8 -13.61 3.51 3.54
N ASP A 9 -13.64 2.31 2.98
CA ASP A 9 -13.28 2.07 1.57
C ASP A 9 -14.04 2.98 0.59
N GLY A 10 -15.36 3.16 0.78
CA GLY A 10 -16.16 4.05 -0.06
C GLY A 10 -15.71 5.52 -0.05
N GLU A 11 -15.17 5.99 1.07
CA GLU A 11 -14.60 7.34 1.19
C GLU A 11 -13.21 7.39 0.56
N ALA A 12 -12.38 6.36 0.76
CA ALA A 12 -11.07 6.26 0.12
C ALA A 12 -11.17 6.31 -1.42
N ASN A 13 -12.19 5.67 -1.99
CA ASN A 13 -12.42 5.61 -3.44
C ASN A 13 -12.79 6.96 -4.09
N VAL A 14 -13.24 7.95 -3.30
CA VAL A 14 -13.59 9.29 -3.81
C VAL A 14 -12.55 10.35 -3.51
N ARG A 15 -11.48 10.02 -2.78
CA ARG A 15 -10.36 10.93 -2.51
C ARG A 15 -9.53 11.14 -3.79
N GLU A 16 -9.18 12.39 -4.04
CA GLU A 16 -8.31 12.76 -5.17
C GLU A 16 -6.87 12.24 -4.97
N TYR A 17 -6.40 12.19 -3.72
CA TYR A 17 -5.04 11.80 -3.36
C TYR A 17 -5.04 10.53 -2.51
N ASP A 18 -4.38 9.49 -3.01
CA ASP A 18 -4.30 8.12 -2.46
C ASP A 18 -2.86 7.73 -2.03
N SER A 19 -1.91 8.67 -2.07
CA SER A 19 -0.48 8.35 -1.89
C SER A 19 -0.06 8.08 -0.45
N TYR A 20 -0.91 8.42 0.52
CA TYR A 20 -0.64 8.28 1.96
C TYR A 20 -1.62 7.32 2.65
N MET A 21 -2.20 6.41 1.88
CA MET A 21 -3.18 5.44 2.34
C MET A 21 -2.52 4.14 2.83
N PHE A 22 -3.00 3.62 3.96
CA PHE A 22 -2.60 2.33 4.51
C PHE A 22 -3.85 1.48 4.78
N ASN A 23 -4.01 0.39 4.04
CA ASN A 23 -5.18 -0.49 4.16
C ASN A 23 -5.18 -1.28 5.47
N LEU A 24 -6.32 -1.27 6.16
CA LEU A 24 -6.56 -2.07 7.36
C LEU A 24 -7.28 -3.36 6.94
N ASP A 25 -6.55 -4.23 6.27
CA ASP A 25 -7.08 -5.51 5.76
C ASP A 25 -7.91 -6.22 6.83
N ASN A 26 -9.18 -6.46 6.50
CA ASN A 26 -10.10 -7.18 7.35
C ASN A 26 -10.73 -8.33 6.55
N LYS A 27 -10.62 -9.56 7.09
CA LYS A 27 -11.17 -10.76 6.43
C LYS A 27 -12.69 -10.89 6.61
N VAL A 28 -13.28 -10.08 7.48
CA VAL A 28 -14.70 -10.17 7.85
C VAL A 28 -15.31 -8.78 7.94
N GLY A 29 -16.23 -8.47 7.02
CA GLY A 29 -17.01 -7.23 7.02
C GLY A 29 -16.34 -6.07 6.29
N GLU A 30 -16.65 -4.86 6.73
CA GLU A 30 -16.19 -3.63 6.08
C GLU A 30 -14.67 -3.44 6.18
N VAL A 31 -14.11 -2.89 5.10
CA VAL A 31 -12.69 -2.53 4.97
C VAL A 31 -12.52 -1.05 5.27
N TYR A 32 -11.47 -0.74 6.03
CA TYR A 32 -11.09 0.61 6.39
C TYR A 32 -9.65 0.87 5.97
N CYS A 33 -9.30 2.14 5.85
CA CYS A 33 -7.97 2.61 5.51
C CYS A 33 -7.56 3.72 6.49
N ILE A 34 -6.26 3.82 6.77
CA ILE A 34 -5.67 5.00 7.39
C ILE A 34 -5.19 5.94 6.27
N ASP A 35 -5.78 7.12 6.16
CA ASP A 35 -5.32 8.19 5.27
C ASP A 35 -4.47 9.21 6.06
N ALA A 36 -3.20 9.33 5.68
CA ALA A 36 -2.26 10.27 6.28
C ALA A 36 -2.02 11.54 5.44
N GLN A 37 -2.87 11.83 4.44
CA GLN A 37 -2.77 13.00 3.57
C GLN A 37 -2.82 14.31 4.37
N PHE A 38 -3.91 14.53 5.11
CA PHE A 38 -4.17 15.77 5.86
C PHE A 38 -3.80 15.66 7.34
N TYR A 39 -3.99 14.48 7.94
CA TYR A 39 -3.68 14.21 9.34
C TYR A 39 -2.77 13.01 9.40
N GLY A 40 -1.55 13.16 9.90
CA GLY A 40 -0.61 12.04 10.03
C GLY A 40 0.55 12.36 10.97
N ASN A 41 1.29 11.33 11.37
CA ASN A 41 2.53 11.49 12.13
C ASN A 41 3.75 11.30 11.20
N VAL A 42 4.96 11.22 11.79
CA VAL A 42 6.22 11.05 11.05
C VAL A 42 6.22 9.85 10.09
N SER A 43 5.37 8.84 10.30
CA SER A 43 5.34 7.65 9.42
C SER A 43 4.92 7.95 7.99
N ARG A 44 4.18 9.04 7.76
CA ARG A 44 3.72 9.44 6.42
C ARG A 44 4.88 9.77 5.47
N PHE A 45 6.08 9.99 6.02
CA PHE A 45 7.28 10.32 5.26
C PHE A 45 8.22 9.12 5.04
N MET A 46 7.91 7.95 5.60
CA MET A 46 8.72 6.76 5.38
C MET A 46 8.49 6.25 3.96
N ASN A 47 9.56 6.07 3.20
CA ASN A 47 9.49 5.66 1.80
C ASN A 47 9.31 4.14 1.64
N HIS A 48 9.00 3.76 0.41
CA HIS A 48 9.02 2.36 0.01
C HIS A 48 10.46 1.85 -0.15
N LEU A 49 10.71 0.67 0.40
CA LEU A 49 11.90 -0.13 0.10
C LEU A 49 11.47 -1.53 -0.35
N CYS A 50 12.01 -2.01 -1.48
CA CYS A 50 11.78 -3.40 -1.92
C CYS A 50 12.47 -4.44 -1.01
N GLU A 51 13.54 -4.04 -0.32
CA GLU A 51 14.21 -4.80 0.74
C GLU A 51 14.09 -4.07 2.09
N PRO A 52 12.86 -4.02 2.66
CA PRO A 52 12.53 -3.13 3.76
C PRO A 52 13.28 -3.47 5.05
N ASN A 53 13.52 -2.44 5.86
CA ASN A 53 14.01 -2.58 7.25
C ASN A 53 12.90 -2.43 8.29
N LEU A 54 11.70 -2.05 7.87
CA LEU A 54 10.50 -2.01 8.69
C LEU A 54 9.41 -2.94 8.15
N PHE A 55 8.62 -3.53 9.04
CA PHE A 55 7.41 -4.26 8.69
C PHE A 55 6.22 -3.82 9.57
N PRO A 56 5.01 -3.69 8.98
CA PRO A 56 3.82 -3.32 9.71
C PRO A 56 3.22 -4.51 10.47
N VAL A 57 2.70 -4.23 11.67
CA VAL A 57 2.06 -5.20 12.56
C VAL A 57 0.75 -4.63 13.08
N ARG A 58 -0.31 -5.43 13.06
CA ARG A 58 -1.61 -5.10 13.67
C ARG A 58 -1.51 -5.27 15.18
N VAL A 59 -1.80 -4.21 15.92
CA VAL A 59 -1.77 -4.19 17.39
C VAL A 59 -3.11 -3.66 17.92
N PHE A 60 -3.64 -4.36 18.92
CA PHE A 60 -4.81 -3.95 19.69
C PHE A 60 -4.33 -3.45 21.05
N THR A 61 -4.87 -2.34 21.51
CA THR A 61 -4.45 -1.72 22.79
C THR A 61 -5.66 -1.44 23.66
N LYS A 62 -6.20 -0.22 23.60
CA LYS A 62 -7.36 0.20 24.39
C LYS A 62 -8.69 -0.46 23.97
N HIS A 63 -8.75 -0.99 22.76
CA HIS A 63 -9.91 -1.72 22.22
C HIS A 63 -9.43 -2.90 21.38
N GLN A 64 -10.34 -3.86 21.18
CA GLN A 64 -10.12 -5.09 20.40
C GLN A 64 -11.05 -5.17 19.18
N ASP A 65 -11.63 -4.05 18.75
CA ASP A 65 -12.39 -3.99 17.50
C ASP A 65 -11.46 -4.31 16.31
N MET A 66 -11.67 -5.49 15.72
CA MET A 66 -10.85 -6.06 14.64
C MET A 66 -10.85 -5.20 13.37
N ARG A 67 -11.84 -4.31 13.20
CA ARG A 67 -11.92 -3.36 12.08
C ARG A 67 -10.89 -2.24 12.18
N PHE A 68 -10.43 -1.91 13.39
CA PHE A 68 -9.60 -0.73 13.66
C PHE A 68 -8.26 -1.07 14.32
N PRO A 69 -7.47 -2.03 13.80
CA PRO A 69 -6.15 -2.32 14.36
C PRO A 69 -5.26 -1.06 14.31
N ARG A 70 -4.40 -0.88 15.31
CA ARG A 70 -3.31 0.09 15.19
C ARG A 70 -2.18 -0.55 14.38
N ILE A 71 -1.59 0.21 13.47
CA ILE A 71 -0.43 -0.24 12.71
C ILE A 71 0.84 0.17 13.45
N ALA A 72 1.53 -0.78 14.07
CA ALA A 72 2.87 -0.61 14.60
C ALA A 72 3.90 -0.95 13.52
N LEU A 73 5.04 -0.27 13.51
CA LEU A 73 6.13 -0.52 12.58
C LEU A 73 7.30 -1.05 13.40
N TYR A 74 7.79 -2.23 13.07
CA TYR A 74 8.88 -2.90 13.77
C TYR A 74 10.07 -3.11 12.83
N ALA A 75 11.27 -3.10 13.38
CA ALA A 75 12.48 -3.38 12.61
C ALA A 75 12.54 -4.87 12.21
N SER A 76 12.70 -5.15 10.92
CA SER A 76 12.89 -6.51 10.39
C SER A 76 14.35 -6.97 10.42
N LYS A 77 15.28 -6.02 10.57
CA LYS A 77 16.73 -6.22 10.63
C LYS A 77 17.37 -5.13 11.50
N ALA A 78 18.64 -5.28 11.85
CA ALA A 78 19.38 -4.23 12.52
C ALA A 78 19.46 -2.97 11.63
N ILE A 79 19.26 -1.79 12.24
CA ILE A 79 19.25 -0.49 11.55
C ILE A 79 20.37 0.35 12.13
N GLN A 80 21.26 0.85 11.29
CA GLN A 80 22.38 1.70 11.68
C GLN A 80 21.97 3.17 11.68
N ALA A 81 22.72 3.99 12.41
CA ALA A 81 22.51 5.44 12.39
C ALA A 81 22.77 5.98 10.98
N GLY A 82 21.80 6.71 10.42
CA GLY A 82 21.86 7.23 9.06
C GLY A 82 21.16 6.37 8.01
N ASP A 83 20.75 5.14 8.35
CA ASP A 83 19.94 4.31 7.45
C ASP A 83 18.56 4.93 7.23
N GLU A 84 18.11 4.96 5.98
CA GLU A 84 16.74 5.32 5.65
C GLU A 84 15.76 4.26 6.17
N LEU A 85 14.70 4.70 6.85
CA LEU A 85 13.62 3.84 7.27
C LEU A 85 12.59 3.67 6.16
N GLY A 86 12.27 2.43 5.84
CA GLY A 86 11.25 2.14 4.83
C GLY A 86 10.65 0.74 4.95
N PHE A 87 9.41 0.63 4.49
CA PHE A 87 8.63 -0.59 4.49
C PHE A 87 8.11 -0.89 3.08
N ASP A 88 7.59 -2.10 2.90
CA ASP A 88 6.98 -2.50 1.64
C ASP A 88 5.56 -1.93 1.54
N TYR A 89 5.31 -1.09 0.54
CA TYR A 89 4.00 -0.48 0.31
C TYR A 89 2.99 -1.51 -0.25
N GLY A 90 3.48 -2.65 -0.72
CA GLY A 90 2.66 -3.72 -1.28
C GLY A 90 2.31 -3.50 -2.74
N ASP A 91 1.98 -4.60 -3.42
CA ASP A 91 1.61 -4.60 -4.83
C ASP A 91 0.45 -3.68 -5.17
N PRO A 92 -0.63 -3.55 -4.36
CA PRO A 92 -1.74 -2.71 -4.72
C PRO A 92 -1.39 -1.23 -4.95
N TYR A 93 -0.51 -0.67 -4.11
CA TYR A 93 0.04 0.67 -4.32
C TYR A 93 0.75 0.75 -5.67
N TRP A 94 1.64 -0.21 -5.93
CA TRP A 94 2.45 -0.22 -7.14
C TRP A 94 1.65 -0.51 -8.41
N GLN A 95 0.54 -1.26 -8.36
CA GLN A 95 -0.32 -1.46 -9.53
C GLN A 95 -0.89 -0.15 -10.07
N ILE A 96 -1.17 0.80 -9.18
CA ILE A 96 -1.66 2.14 -9.52
C ILE A 96 -0.49 3.05 -9.86
N LYS A 97 0.52 3.13 -8.98
CA LYS A 97 1.57 4.15 -9.03
C LYS A 97 2.65 3.91 -10.08
N LYS A 98 2.90 2.67 -10.48
CA LYS A 98 3.90 2.34 -11.51
C LYS A 98 3.62 2.99 -12.87
N LYS A 99 2.39 3.43 -13.12
CA LYS A 99 1.98 4.17 -14.33
C LYS A 99 2.54 5.60 -14.36
N TYR A 100 2.83 6.18 -13.19
CA TYR A 100 3.22 7.58 -13.03
C TYR A 100 4.72 7.73 -12.72
N PHE A 101 5.29 6.83 -11.91
CA PHE A 101 6.70 6.85 -11.55
C PHE A 101 7.21 5.44 -11.21
N ARG A 102 8.53 5.31 -11.14
CA ARG A 102 9.22 4.04 -10.84
C ARG A 102 9.78 4.06 -9.42
N CYS A 103 9.97 2.89 -8.83
CA CYS A 103 10.63 2.77 -7.54
C CYS A 103 12.11 3.17 -7.65
N GLN A 104 12.55 3.99 -6.69
CA GLN A 104 13.92 4.50 -6.61
C GLN A 104 14.67 3.99 -5.36
N CYS A 105 14.26 2.87 -4.78
CA CYS A 105 14.85 2.34 -3.54
C CYS A 105 16.33 1.89 -3.66
N GLY A 106 16.90 1.88 -4.87
CA GLY A 106 18.31 1.54 -5.12
C GLY A 106 18.68 0.06 -4.92
N SER A 107 17.76 -0.81 -4.49
CA SER A 107 18.03 -2.24 -4.30
C SER A 107 18.24 -2.95 -5.63
N ALA A 108 19.23 -3.86 -5.67
CA ALA A 108 19.42 -4.79 -6.78
C ALA A 108 18.26 -5.78 -6.97
N LYS A 109 17.42 -5.96 -5.94
CA LYS A 109 16.19 -6.78 -5.97
C LYS A 109 14.94 -5.91 -6.06
N CYS A 110 15.05 -4.71 -6.63
CA CYS A 110 13.90 -3.84 -6.83
C CYS A 110 12.84 -4.53 -7.70
N ARG A 111 11.59 -4.57 -7.23
CA ARG A 111 10.47 -5.20 -7.94
C ARG A 111 9.73 -4.25 -8.88
N TYR A 112 9.99 -2.94 -8.77
CA TYR A 112 9.20 -1.89 -9.41
C TYR A 112 10.08 -0.86 -10.14
N SER A 113 11.26 -1.27 -10.62
CA SER A 113 12.28 -0.41 -11.26
C SER A 113 12.09 -0.17 -12.76
N GLU A 114 11.28 -0.96 -13.48
CA GLU A 114 11.14 -0.89 -14.94
C GLU A 114 9.70 -0.70 -15.39
N THR A 115 9.51 -0.02 -16.53
CA THR A 115 8.25 -0.06 -17.29
C THR A 115 8.30 -1.34 -18.12
N ILE A 116 7.26 -2.18 -18.11
CA ILE A 116 7.12 -3.20 -19.15
C ILE A 116 6.93 -2.45 -20.48
N LEU A 117 8.00 -2.27 -21.25
CA LEU A 117 7.95 -1.83 -22.63
C LEU A 117 8.06 -3.08 -23.51
N GLY A 118 6.97 -3.39 -24.21
CA GLY A 118 6.99 -4.25 -25.40
C GLY A 118 6.07 -5.47 -25.36
N GLN A 119 4.89 -5.35 -25.96
CA GLN A 119 4.36 -6.45 -26.76
C GLN A 119 4.40 -6.03 -28.22
N ASN A 120 5.45 -6.45 -28.91
CA ASN A 120 5.41 -6.65 -30.36
C ASN A 120 4.47 -7.84 -30.61
N HIS A 121 3.25 -7.58 -31.07
CA HIS A 121 2.48 -8.57 -31.81
C HIS A 121 2.30 -8.06 -33.23
N ALA A 122 2.99 -8.71 -34.15
CA ALA A 122 2.77 -8.57 -35.57
C ALA A 122 1.41 -9.20 -35.95
N ASP A 123 0.60 -8.40 -36.65
CA ASP A 123 -0.38 -8.71 -37.69
C ASP A 123 -1.46 -9.79 -37.44
N SER A 124 -2.72 -9.37 -37.28
CA SER A 124 -3.72 -9.40 -38.38
C SER A 124 -5.16 -9.10 -37.93
N SER A 125 -5.85 -8.33 -38.77
CA SER A 125 -7.30 -8.14 -38.94
C SER A 125 -8.07 -7.17 -38.02
N VAL A 126 -8.67 -6.20 -38.71
CA VAL A 126 -9.53 -5.10 -38.26
C VAL A 126 -10.98 -5.59 -38.14
N GLN A 127 -11.69 -5.28 -37.04
CA GLN A 127 -13.09 -4.84 -37.08
C GLN A 127 -13.61 -4.23 -35.75
N ALA A 128 -13.93 -2.94 -35.88
CA ALA A 128 -14.83 -1.99 -35.20
C ALA A 128 -15.63 -2.27 -33.90
N LEU A 129 -16.03 -1.10 -33.31
CA LEU A 129 -17.05 -0.78 -32.29
C LEU A 129 -16.48 -0.76 -30.85
N GLY A 130 -16.60 0.27 -30.02
CA GLY A 130 -17.34 1.53 -30.02
C GLY A 130 -17.66 1.86 -28.55
N ASP A 131 -17.33 3.08 -28.12
CA ASP A 131 -17.85 3.86 -26.97
C ASP A 131 -18.07 3.27 -25.55
N GLN A 132 -17.51 4.03 -24.59
CA GLN A 132 -18.03 4.41 -23.26
C GLN A 132 -17.96 3.46 -22.05
N THR A 133 -17.10 3.89 -21.11
CA THR A 133 -17.28 4.06 -19.66
C THR A 133 -17.60 2.87 -18.74
N VAL A 134 -17.09 3.00 -17.50
CA VAL A 134 -17.48 2.33 -16.25
C VAL A 134 -16.64 1.11 -15.83
N ALA A 135 -16.11 1.24 -14.61
CA ALA A 135 -15.63 0.20 -13.69
C ALA A 135 -14.38 -0.61 -14.07
N GLN A 136 -13.26 -0.28 -13.42
CA GLN A 136 -12.34 -1.30 -12.89
C GLN A 136 -11.35 -0.66 -11.89
N VAL A 137 -11.85 -0.48 -10.67
CA VAL A 137 -10.99 -0.50 -9.46
C VAL A 137 -11.49 -1.67 -8.63
N GLU A 138 -11.37 -2.88 -9.19
CA GLU A 138 -11.51 -4.09 -8.42
C GLU A 138 -10.12 -4.55 -7.98
N HIS A 139 -10.04 -4.83 -6.67
CA HIS A 139 -8.99 -5.59 -6.01
C HIS A 139 -7.60 -4.94 -5.87
N ILE A 140 -7.55 -3.97 -4.97
CA ILE A 140 -6.43 -3.84 -4.03
C ILE A 140 -6.54 -5.00 -3.02
N GLN A 141 -6.17 -6.22 -3.42
CA GLN A 141 -6.11 -7.37 -2.53
C GLN A 141 -4.77 -7.43 -1.78
N SER A 142 -4.92 -7.46 -0.45
CA SER A 142 -3.95 -7.61 0.63
C SER A 142 -2.76 -8.54 0.39
N ALA A 143 -1.59 -8.13 0.89
CA ALA A 143 -0.80 -8.90 1.88
C ALA A 143 0.48 -8.15 2.25
N ASN A 144 0.65 -7.77 3.53
CA ASN A 144 1.97 -7.63 4.19
C ASN A 144 1.91 -7.43 5.72
N THR A 145 0.75 -7.61 6.37
CA THR A 145 0.63 -7.32 7.81
C THR A 145 0.55 -8.59 8.65
N ALA A 146 1.54 -8.82 9.51
CA ALA A 146 1.51 -9.88 10.51
C ALA A 146 0.59 -9.47 11.69
N ILE A 147 -0.12 -10.44 12.27
CA ILE A 147 -0.92 -10.25 13.50
C ILE A 147 -0.03 -10.65 14.68
N ALA A 148 0.30 -9.71 15.56
CA ALA A 148 0.88 -10.01 16.87
C ALA A 148 -0.20 -9.80 17.94
N ILE A 149 -0.70 -10.89 18.51
CA ILE A 149 -1.59 -10.84 19.66
C ILE A 149 -0.69 -10.88 20.90
N THR A 150 -0.42 -9.73 21.51
CA THR A 150 0.10 -9.72 22.88
C THR A 150 -1.05 -10.07 23.82
N GLN A 151 -1.08 -11.31 24.30
CA GLN A 151 -1.96 -11.71 25.39
C GLN A 151 -1.52 -11.02 26.70
N PRO A 152 -2.47 -10.76 27.63
CA PRO A 152 -2.22 -9.98 28.84
C PRO A 152 -1.19 -10.62 29.79
#